data_AF-A0A939AQ88-F1
#
_entry.id   AF-A0A939AQ88-F1
#
_cell.length_a   1.000
_cell.length_b   1.000
_cell.length_c   1.000
_cell.angle_alpha   90.00
_cell.angle_beta   90.00
_cell.angle_gamma   90.00
#
_symmetry.space_group_name_H-M   'P 1'
#
loop_
_entity.id
_entity.type
_entity.pdbx_description
1 polymer ?
#
loop_
_entity_poly.entity_id
_entity_poly.type
_entity_poly.pdbx_seq_one_letter_code
_entity_poly.pdbx_strand_id
1 'polypeptide(L)' 'MRRSRFAEEQIIGILKEHAAGISTAALCRKYGVSDATFYKWRAKYGGLEVS' A
#
# COMPACT_ATOMS: atom_id res chain seq x y z
N MET A 1 -7.37 -2.15 -14.13
CA MET A 1 -7.80 -2.26 -12.71
C MET A 1 -9.06 -1.44 -12.55
N ARG A 2 -10.13 -1.99 -11.95
CA ARG A 2 -11.23 -1.17 -11.40
C ARG A 2 -10.60 -0.07 -10.53
N ARG A 3 -11.16 1.14 -10.53
CA ARG A 3 -10.70 2.24 -9.65
C ARG A 3 -10.50 1.68 -8.24
N SER A 4 -9.27 1.75 -7.74
CA SER A 4 -8.97 1.36 -6.37
C SER A 4 -9.84 2.22 -5.45
N ARG A 5 -10.42 1.62 -4.40
CA ARG A 5 -11.13 2.40 -3.36
C ARG A 5 -10.19 3.33 -2.59
N PHE A 6 -8.88 3.12 -2.73
CA PHE A 6 -7.83 3.91 -2.10
C PHE A 6 -7.29 4.95 -3.07
N ALA A 7 -7.15 6.19 -2.59
CA ALA A 7 -6.41 7.23 -3.28
C ALA A 7 -4.92 6.87 -3.35
N GLU A 8 -4.20 7.45 -4.31
CA GLU A 8 -2.77 7.20 -4.51
C GLU A 8 -1.94 7.58 -3.28
N GLU A 9 -2.27 8.72 -2.65
CA GLU A 9 -1.69 9.17 -1.38
C GLU A 9 -1.88 8.16 -0.25
N GLN A 10 -3.06 7.54 -0.15
CA GLN A 10 -3.31 6.52 0.87
C GLN A 10 -2.48 5.27 0.61
N ILE A 11 -2.37 4.84 -0.65
CA ILE A 11 -1.55 3.68 -1.03
C ILE A 11 -0.08 3.93 -0.66
N ILE A 12 0.43 5.12 -0.96
CA ILE A 12 1.82 5.49 -0.66
C ILE A 12 2.05 5.62 0.84
N GLY A 13 1.08 6.14 1.61
CA GLY A 13 1.10 6.12 3.06
C GLY A 13 1.23 4.70 3.64
N ILE A 14 0.45 3.75 3.11
CA ILE A 14 0.50 2.34 3.52
C ILE A 14 1.87 1.71 3.18
N LEU A 15 2.44 2.04 2.02
CA LEU A 15 3.79 1.57 1.64
C LEU A 15 4.89 2.17 2.53
N LYS A 16 4.74 3.44 2.94
CA LYS A 16 5.64 4.10 3.91
C LYS A 16 5.57 3.45 5.29
N GLU A 17 4.39 3.09 5.77
CA GLU A 17 4.24 2.33 7.02
C GLU A 17 4.94 0.97 6.97
N HIS A 18 4.89 0.28 5.83
CA HIS A 18 5.68 -0.95 5.63
C HIS A 18 7.19 -0.67 5.65
N ALA A 19 7.63 0.42 4.99
CA ALA A 19 9.04 0.83 5.02
C ALA A 19 9.51 1.21 6.44
N ALA A 20 8.61 1.70 7.30
CA ALA A 20 8.85 1.97 8.71
C ALA A 20 8.90 0.70 9.59
N GLY A 21 8.75 -0.49 8.99
CA GLY A 21 8.90 -1.77 9.67
C GLY A 21 7.59 -2.48 10.06
N ILE A 22 6.43 -1.93 9.69
CA ILE A 22 5.16 -2.62 9.92
C ILE A 22 5.02 -3.79 8.94
N SER A 23 4.74 -4.99 9.46
CA SER A 23 4.55 -6.17 8.62
C SER A 23 3.37 -6.02 7.65
N THR A 24 3.50 -6.56 6.43
CA THR A 24 2.43 -6.59 5.43
C THR A 24 1.15 -7.19 5.98
N ALA A 25 1.23 -8.25 6.80
CA ALA A 25 0.07 -8.89 7.40
C ALA A 25 -0.71 -7.94 8.32
N ALA A 26 -0.02 -7.10 9.10
CA ALA A 26 -0.66 -6.10 9.95
C ALA A 26 -1.33 -5.00 9.12
N LEU A 27 -0.69 -4.52 8.06
CA LEU A 27 -1.26 -3.51 7.15
C LEU A 27 -2.47 -4.06 6.40
N CYS A 28 -2.39 -5.29 5.91
CA CYS A 28 -3.48 -6.00 5.27
C CYS A 28 -4.71 -6.10 6.16
N ARG A 29 -4.52 -6.45 7.44
CA ARG A 29 -5.61 -6.48 8.44
C ARG A 29 -6.14 -5.08 8.78
N LYS A 30 -5.26 -4.10 8.97
CA LYS A 30 -5.62 -2.71 9.33
C LYS A 30 -6.44 -2.02 8.23
N TYR A 31 -6.05 -2.19 6.98
CA TYR A 31 -6.65 -1.51 5.83
C TYR A 31 -7.65 -2.38 5.06
N GLY A 32 -7.85 -3.64 5.45
CA GLY A 32 -8.77 -4.55 4.78
C GLY A 32 -8.35 -4.90 3.35
N VAL A 33 -7.03 -5.08 3.14
CA VAL A 33 -6.47 -5.40 1.83
C VAL A 33 -5.74 -6.73 1.85
N SER A 34 -5.76 -7.45 0.74
CA SER A 34 -4.99 -8.70 0.59
C SER A 34 -3.51 -8.40 0.35
N ASP A 35 -2.64 -9.36 0.71
CA ASP A 35 -1.20 -9.32 0.43
C ASP A 35 -0.92 -9.09 -1.06
N ALA A 36 -1.66 -9.77 -1.95
CA ALA A 36 -1.56 -9.59 -3.39
C ALA A 36 -1.83 -8.15 -3.84
N THR A 37 -2.76 -7.45 -3.18
CA THR A 37 -3.06 -6.05 -3.47
C THR A 37 -1.91 -5.15 -3.00
N PHE A 38 -1.37 -5.41 -1.80
CA PHE A 38 -0.22 -4.69 -1.28
C PHE A 38 1.00 -4.82 -2.20
N TYR A 39 1.32 -6.02 -2.69
CA TYR A 39 2.46 -6.21 -3.60
C TYR A 39 2.23 -5.55 -4.97
N LYS A 40 0.99 -5.55 -5.48
CA LYS A 40 0.64 -4.78 -6.69
C LYS A 40 0.86 -3.28 -6.49
N TRP A 41 0.51 -2.76 -5.32
CA TRP A 41 0.78 -1.38 -4.97
C TRP A 41 2.27 -1.10 -4.85
N ARG A 42 3.03 -1.98 -4.20
CA ARG A 42 4.50 -1.85 -4.10
C ARG A 42 5.16 -1.82 -5.48
N ALA A 43 4.70 -2.67 -6.41
CA ALA A 43 5.23 -2.68 -7.78
C ALA A 43 4.88 -1.41 -8.58
N LYS A 44 3.71 -0.82 -8.34
CA LYS A 44 3.23 0.36 -9.07
C LYS A 44 3.68 1.68 -8.46
N TYR A 45 3.75 1.75 -7.13
CA TYR A 45 3.91 2.97 -6.34
C TYR A 45 5.13 2.97 -5.42
N GLY A 46 5.84 1.84 -5.30
CA GLY A 46 6.97 1.70 -4.37
C GLY A 46 8.20 2.57 -4.68
N GLY A 47 8.26 3.18 -5.86
CA GLY A 47 9.29 4.16 -6.24
C GLY A 47 8.75 5.58 -6.44
N LEU A 48 7.49 5.83 -6.07
CA LEU A 48 6.88 7.15 -6.19
C LEU A 48 6.89 7.84 -4.82
N GLU A 49 7.71 8.89 -4.70
CA GLU A 49 7.56 9.86 -3.61
C GLU A 49 6.44 10.83 -4.00
N VAL A 50 5.28 10.74 -3.32
CA VAL A 50 4.28 11.81 -3.40
C VAL A 50 4.85 13.04 -2.70
N SER A 51 5.03 14.10 -3.50
CA SER A 51 5.45 15.44 -3.07
C SER A 51 4.26 16.30 -2.67
#